data_AF-A0A4X1T672-F1
#
_entry.id   AF-A0A4X1T672-F1
#
_cell.length_a   1.000
_cell.length_b   1.000
_cell.length_c   1.000
_cell.angle_alpha   90.00
_cell.angle_beta   90.00
_cell.angle_gamma   90.00
#
_symmetry.space_group_name_H-M   'P 1'
#
loop_
_entity.id
_entity.type
_entity.pdbx_description
1 polymer ?
#
loop_
_entity_poly.entity_id
_entity_poly.type
_entity_poly.pdbx_seq_one_letter_code
_entity_poly.pdbx_strand_id
1 'polypeptide(L)'
;MTYDPSDGGHQGAAALHSGMDATTAPHRIPPEMPQYGEANHIFEMMQNMLEQLLIHQPTDPIPFMIDHLQLDNDYVPKILVLGPPASGKTTVAMWLCKHLRSNLLSVENLIARQFSSLAAGARQHYQKFKTLPSGLLVRLVQARLREEDCVTRGWILDGIPETREQALLLQTLGIAPRHVIVLSAPDTVLIERNLGKRVDPLTGEVYHTTFDWPPQPEIQNRLLVPAGISEGETARKLLEFHRNIVRIAPSYPKILRVIPADQPCVDVFCQVCCGQLLKEAVADKSKYGKVILSFFEKEIAVPDSIIMKVLGRRLDQQDCVERGWVLHGFPRDLDQAHMLNSLGYKPNRVFFLNVPFDSILERLTLRRTDPVTGERYHLMYKPPPTVEIQARLLQNPKDTEEQVKLKMDLFCRTSAELEQFYQPVLPLNGDQDPYTVFEHLESGIINPLPNKVP
;
A
#
# COMPACT_ATOMS: atom_id res chain seq x y z
N MET A 1 33.21 -11.94 75.97
CA MET A 1 34.07 -10.79 76.34
C MET A 1 34.06 -9.87 75.15
N THR A 2 33.49 -8.67 75.14
CA THR A 2 33.11 -7.73 76.19
C THR A 2 32.10 -6.76 75.56
N TYR A 3 31.02 -6.50 76.29
CA TYR A 3 30.19 -5.31 76.12
C TYR A 3 31.01 -4.08 76.51
N ASP A 4 30.90 -2.98 75.77
CA ASP A 4 30.67 -1.67 76.39
C ASP A 4 29.98 -0.70 75.42
N PRO A 5 28.81 -0.13 75.79
CA PRO A 5 28.10 0.92 75.06
C PRO A 5 28.17 2.28 75.77
N SER A 6 28.33 3.37 75.02
CA SER A 6 28.06 4.74 75.50
C SER A 6 27.68 5.60 74.29
N ASP A 7 26.41 5.90 74.05
CA ASP A 7 25.51 6.83 74.74
C ASP A 7 25.56 8.24 74.13
N GLY A 8 24.36 8.79 73.92
CA GLY A 8 24.09 10.02 73.18
C GLY A 8 22.66 10.09 72.64
N GLY A 9 21.66 10.08 73.55
CA GLY A 9 20.28 10.56 73.29
C GLY A 9 20.27 12.04 72.87
N HIS A 10 19.20 12.68 72.36
CA HIS A 10 17.75 12.65 72.53
C HIS A 10 17.15 13.35 71.28
N GLN A 11 15.90 13.21 70.81
CA GLN A 11 14.56 13.38 71.42
C GLN A 11 13.53 12.68 70.48
N GLY A 12 12.66 11.77 70.94
CA GLY A 12 11.30 12.04 71.48
C GLY A 12 10.24 12.11 70.36
N ALA A 13 9.64 11.01 69.89
CA ALA A 13 8.45 10.30 70.41
C ALA A 13 7.12 11.12 70.42
N ALA A 14 6.20 10.79 69.51
CA ALA A 14 4.75 10.71 69.80
C ALA A 14 4.01 10.02 68.63
N ALA A 15 3.45 8.84 68.91
CA ALA A 15 2.53 8.12 68.06
C ALA A 15 1.13 8.78 68.10
N LEU A 16 0.42 8.79 66.96
CA LEU A 16 -1.05 8.81 66.94
C LEU A 16 -1.54 8.04 65.71
N HIS A 17 -2.16 6.90 65.97
CA HIS A 17 -3.06 6.21 65.05
C HIS A 17 -4.19 7.16 64.63
N SER A 18 -4.39 7.35 63.33
CA SER A 18 -5.70 7.62 62.76
C SER A 18 -5.91 6.64 61.63
N GLY A 19 -6.86 5.72 61.82
CA GLY A 19 -7.32 4.83 60.76
C GLY A 19 -7.82 5.67 59.59
N MET A 20 -7.04 5.70 58.51
CA MET A 20 -7.56 6.10 57.21
C MET A 20 -8.24 4.88 56.61
N ASP A 21 -9.56 4.99 56.54
CA ASP A 21 -10.43 4.12 55.77
C ASP A 21 -9.87 3.93 54.36
N ALA A 22 -9.38 2.71 54.06
CA ALA A 22 -8.73 2.36 52.81
C ALA A 22 -9.66 2.49 51.58
N THR A 23 -10.94 2.82 51.79
CA THR A 23 -11.91 3.12 50.73
C THR A 23 -11.83 4.55 50.19
N THR A 24 -10.99 5.43 50.76
CA THR A 24 -10.84 6.84 50.32
C THR A 24 -9.61 7.12 49.45
N ALA A 25 -8.74 6.12 49.22
CA ALA A 25 -7.60 6.28 48.32
C ALA A 25 -8.08 6.26 46.85
N PRO A 26 -7.62 7.19 45.97
CA PRO A 26 -7.94 7.11 44.56
C PRO A 26 -7.44 5.76 44.03
N HIS A 27 -8.31 5.01 43.35
CA HIS A 27 -7.97 3.70 42.78
C HIS A 27 -6.60 3.77 42.10
N ARG A 28 -5.60 3.13 42.72
CA ARG A 28 -4.26 3.03 42.14
C ARG A 28 -4.30 1.94 41.08
N ILE A 29 -4.58 2.33 39.84
CA ILE A 29 -4.41 1.46 38.69
C ILE A 29 -2.90 1.18 38.56
N PRO A 30 -2.45 -0.09 38.68
CA PRO A 30 -1.04 -0.43 38.53
C PRO A 30 -0.53 -0.03 37.14
N PRO A 31 0.70 0.50 37.00
CA PRO A 31 1.24 0.89 35.70
C PRO A 31 1.39 -0.27 34.71
N GLU A 32 1.37 -1.52 35.19
CA GLU A 32 1.39 -2.73 34.38
C GLU A 32 0.01 -3.07 33.76
N MET A 33 -1.09 -2.55 34.31
CA MET A 33 -2.45 -2.82 33.80
C MET A 33 -2.66 -2.30 32.36
N PRO A 34 -2.28 -1.04 32.02
CA PRO A 34 -2.32 -0.58 30.64
C PRO A 34 -1.47 -1.43 29.69
N GLN A 35 -0.27 -1.84 30.13
CA GLN A 35 0.62 -2.68 29.33
C GLN A 35 -0.01 -4.05 29.04
N TYR A 36 -0.62 -4.68 30.05
CA TYR A 36 -1.35 -5.92 29.88
C TYR A 36 -2.57 -5.76 28.95
N GLY A 37 -3.32 -4.67 29.13
CA GLY A 37 -4.48 -4.35 28.29
C GLY A 37 -4.12 -4.12 26.83
N GLU A 38 -2.97 -3.50 26.55
CA GLU A 38 -2.46 -3.27 25.20
C GLU A 38 -1.88 -4.55 24.57
N ALA A 39 -1.03 -5.27 25.30
CA ALA A 39 -0.41 -6.51 24.81
C ALA A 39 -1.42 -7.65 24.52
N ASN A 40 -2.57 -7.64 25.19
CA ASN A 40 -3.63 -8.63 24.99
C ASN A 40 -4.86 -8.06 24.26
N HIS A 41 -4.76 -6.88 23.67
CA HIS A 41 -5.82 -6.23 22.90
C HIS A 41 -7.16 -6.06 23.66
N ILE A 42 -7.13 -6.00 25.00
CA ILE A 42 -8.33 -5.94 25.86
C ILE A 42 -9.09 -4.63 25.62
N PHE A 43 -8.37 -3.52 25.43
CA PHE A 43 -9.02 -2.24 25.15
C PHE A 43 -9.77 -2.24 23.82
N GLU A 44 -9.18 -2.81 22.77
CA GLU A 44 -9.80 -2.94 21.45
C GLU A 44 -11.02 -3.87 21.51
N MET A 45 -10.88 -5.03 22.18
CA MET A 45 -11.96 -5.98 22.38
C MET A 45 -13.15 -5.34 23.12
N MET A 46 -12.89 -4.64 24.23
CA MET A 46 -13.94 -3.97 25.00
C MET A 46 -14.59 -2.83 24.23
N GLN A 47 -13.81 -2.06 23.47
CA GLN A 47 -14.32 -0.97 22.63
C GLN A 47 -15.22 -1.53 21.52
N ASN A 48 -14.81 -2.61 20.85
CA ASN A 48 -15.62 -3.22 19.81
C ASN A 48 -16.89 -3.84 20.40
N MET A 49 -16.78 -4.56 21.52
CA MET A 49 -17.96 -5.11 22.22
C MET A 49 -18.98 -4.03 22.58
N LEU A 50 -18.51 -2.89 23.06
CA LEU A 50 -19.36 -1.74 23.33
C LEU A 50 -20.01 -1.20 22.04
N GLU A 51 -19.27 -1.09 20.96
CA GLU A 51 -19.79 -0.68 19.65
C GLU A 51 -20.91 -1.62 19.18
N GLN A 52 -20.72 -2.94 19.27
CA GLN A 52 -21.73 -3.93 18.87
C GLN A 52 -23.01 -3.86 19.71
N LEU A 53 -22.88 -3.68 21.03
CA LEU A 53 -24.02 -3.48 21.91
C LEU A 53 -24.82 -2.22 21.56
N LEU A 54 -24.13 -1.12 21.22
CA LEU A 54 -24.77 0.14 20.84
C LEU A 54 -25.45 0.06 19.46
N ILE A 55 -24.87 -0.71 18.54
CA ILE A 55 -25.42 -0.94 17.21
C ILE A 55 -26.66 -1.83 17.29
N HIS A 56 -26.57 -2.99 17.96
CA HIS A 56 -27.61 -4.01 17.93
C HIS A 56 -28.69 -3.81 18.98
N GLN A 57 -28.38 -3.09 20.07
CA GLN A 57 -29.29 -2.81 21.18
C GLN A 57 -30.08 -4.06 21.63
N PRO A 58 -29.39 -5.18 21.91
CA PRO A 58 -30.05 -6.42 22.27
C PRO A 58 -30.86 -6.26 23.56
N THR A 59 -31.96 -7.00 23.68
CA THR A 59 -32.80 -7.00 24.90
C THR A 59 -32.05 -7.52 26.12
N ASP A 60 -31.12 -8.47 25.91
CA ASP A 60 -30.22 -8.97 26.95
C ASP A 60 -28.75 -8.83 26.48
N PRO A 61 -27.99 -7.87 27.02
CA PRO A 61 -26.61 -7.61 26.60
C PRO A 61 -25.63 -8.75 26.88
N ILE A 62 -25.78 -9.48 27.99
CA ILE A 62 -24.74 -10.44 28.43
C ILE A 62 -24.67 -11.68 27.53
N PRO A 63 -25.80 -12.36 27.20
CA PRO A 63 -25.78 -13.45 26.23
C PRO A 63 -25.29 -13.01 24.86
N PHE A 64 -25.69 -11.81 24.41
CA PHE A 64 -25.19 -11.25 23.15
C PHE A 64 -23.67 -11.09 23.15
N MET A 65 -23.08 -10.58 24.24
CA MET A 65 -21.62 -10.45 24.35
C MET A 65 -20.91 -11.81 24.31
N ILE A 66 -21.48 -12.83 24.96
CA ILE A 66 -20.91 -14.19 24.96
C ILE A 66 -20.94 -14.76 23.55
N ASP A 67 -22.09 -14.69 22.87
CA ASP A 67 -22.25 -15.18 21.50
C ASP A 67 -21.33 -14.43 20.54
N HIS A 68 -21.23 -13.10 20.67
CA HIS A 68 -20.33 -12.26 19.86
C HIS A 68 -18.87 -12.68 20.05
N LEU A 69 -18.41 -12.82 21.30
CA LEU A 69 -17.03 -13.26 21.58
C LEU A 69 -16.72 -14.68 21.08
N GLN A 70 -17.74 -15.54 20.96
CA GLN A 70 -17.57 -16.92 20.49
C GLN A 70 -17.64 -17.05 18.96
N LEU A 71 -18.40 -16.19 18.29
CA LEU A 71 -18.74 -16.33 16.86
C LEU A 71 -18.02 -15.31 15.98
N ASP A 72 -17.81 -14.09 16.46
CA ASP A 72 -17.28 -13.00 15.64
C ASP A 72 -15.76 -12.88 15.78
N ASN A 73 -15.07 -13.01 14.64
CA ASN A 73 -13.65 -12.69 14.56
C ASN A 73 -13.50 -11.20 14.29
N ASP A 74 -13.39 -10.43 15.37
CA ASP A 74 -13.31 -8.98 15.28
C ASP A 74 -12.04 -8.47 14.58
N TYR A 75 -10.99 -9.29 14.48
CA TYR A 75 -9.72 -8.95 13.84
C TYR A 75 -9.69 -9.17 12.32
N VAL A 76 -10.83 -9.47 11.70
CA VAL A 76 -10.92 -9.66 10.25
C VAL A 76 -10.88 -8.34 9.48
N PRO A 77 -10.36 -8.35 8.24
CA PRO A 77 -10.43 -7.17 7.37
C PRO A 77 -11.88 -6.81 7.04
N LYS A 78 -12.24 -5.54 7.27
CA LYS A 78 -13.53 -4.93 6.90
C LYS A 78 -13.22 -3.67 6.08
N ILE A 79 -13.10 -3.79 4.76
CA ILE A 79 -12.50 -2.76 3.91
C ILE A 79 -13.47 -2.32 2.80
N LEU A 80 -13.53 -1.02 2.53
CA LEU A 80 -14.13 -0.49 1.30
C LEU A 80 -13.03 -0.07 0.34
N VAL A 81 -13.15 -0.47 -0.93
CA VAL A 81 -12.33 0.03 -2.02
C VAL A 81 -13.22 0.82 -2.98
N LEU A 82 -13.05 2.13 -2.96
CA LEU A 82 -13.76 3.10 -3.79
C LEU A 82 -12.79 3.69 -4.81
N GLY A 83 -13.32 4.25 -5.89
CA GLY A 83 -12.51 4.92 -6.90
C GLY A 83 -13.29 5.15 -8.18
N PRO A 84 -12.81 6.06 -9.04
CA PRO A 84 -13.44 6.31 -10.32
C PRO A 84 -13.40 5.07 -11.23
N PRO A 85 -14.23 5.00 -12.28
CA PRO A 85 -14.10 3.96 -13.30
C PRO A 85 -12.67 3.94 -13.87
N ALA A 86 -12.19 2.73 -14.23
CA ALA A 86 -10.84 2.48 -14.77
C ALA A 86 -9.64 2.76 -13.83
N SER A 87 -9.87 3.08 -12.56
CA SER A 87 -8.81 3.27 -11.54
C SER A 87 -8.14 2.00 -11.04
N GLY A 88 -8.59 0.81 -11.48
CA GLY A 88 -8.06 -0.46 -10.98
C GLY A 88 -8.63 -0.90 -9.62
N LYS A 89 -9.70 -0.25 -9.13
CA LYS A 89 -10.35 -0.58 -7.84
C LYS A 89 -10.68 -2.07 -7.66
N THR A 90 -11.19 -2.72 -8.72
CA THR A 90 -11.55 -4.15 -8.70
C THR A 90 -10.30 -5.02 -8.64
N THR A 91 -9.23 -4.64 -9.35
CA THR A 91 -7.93 -5.31 -9.29
C THR A 91 -7.35 -5.25 -7.89
N VAL A 92 -7.34 -4.06 -7.27
CA VAL A 92 -6.88 -3.86 -5.89
C VAL A 92 -7.73 -4.66 -4.90
N ALA A 93 -9.06 -4.65 -5.06
CA ALA A 93 -9.95 -5.40 -4.18
C ALA A 93 -9.71 -6.92 -4.27
N MET A 94 -9.53 -7.47 -5.49
CA MET A 94 -9.15 -8.88 -5.70
C MET A 94 -7.79 -9.20 -5.07
N TRP A 95 -6.80 -8.33 -5.26
CA TRP A 95 -5.47 -8.49 -4.68
C TRP A 95 -5.51 -8.52 -3.14
N LEU A 96 -6.24 -7.60 -2.52
CA LEU A 96 -6.46 -7.56 -1.07
C LEU A 96 -7.16 -8.82 -0.58
N CYS A 97 -8.20 -9.30 -1.28
CA CYS A 97 -8.90 -10.54 -0.92
C CYS A 97 -7.94 -11.74 -0.91
N LYS A 98 -7.07 -11.85 -1.93
CA LYS A 98 -6.09 -12.93 -2.03
C LYS A 98 -5.07 -12.89 -0.89
N HIS A 99 -4.54 -11.70 -0.56
CA HIS A 99 -3.49 -11.54 0.46
C HIS A 99 -4.04 -11.66 1.88
N LEU A 100 -5.19 -11.06 2.15
CA LEU A 100 -5.83 -11.05 3.47
C LEU A 100 -6.77 -12.24 3.68
N ARG A 101 -6.86 -13.15 2.70
CA ARG A 101 -7.76 -14.32 2.69
C ARG A 101 -9.22 -13.98 2.98
N SER A 102 -9.69 -12.84 2.50
CA SER A 102 -11.04 -12.29 2.74
C SER A 102 -11.97 -12.43 1.52
N ASN A 103 -13.24 -12.08 1.71
CA ASN A 103 -14.28 -12.24 0.69
C ASN A 103 -14.49 -10.97 -0.14
N LEU A 104 -14.52 -11.11 -1.47
CA LEU A 104 -14.81 -10.02 -2.40
C LEU A 104 -16.32 -9.83 -2.60
N LEU A 105 -16.82 -8.65 -2.26
CA LEU A 105 -18.23 -8.28 -2.43
C LEU A 105 -18.34 -7.14 -3.45
N SER A 106 -18.64 -7.50 -4.69
CA SER A 106 -19.06 -6.58 -5.76
C SER A 106 -20.55 -6.76 -6.08
N VAL A 107 -21.16 -5.80 -6.78
CA VAL A 107 -22.56 -5.92 -7.24
C VAL A 107 -22.75 -7.20 -8.05
N GLU A 108 -21.82 -7.49 -8.97
CA GLU A 108 -21.83 -8.69 -9.81
C GLU A 108 -21.79 -9.98 -8.97
N ASN A 109 -20.90 -10.05 -7.98
CA ASN A 109 -20.78 -11.22 -7.11
C ASN A 109 -22.04 -11.42 -6.25
N LEU A 110 -22.64 -10.32 -5.77
CA LEU A 110 -23.86 -10.37 -4.94
C LEU A 110 -25.07 -10.88 -5.73
N ILE A 111 -25.24 -10.46 -6.99
CA ILE A 111 -26.38 -10.89 -7.83
C ILE A 111 -26.16 -12.25 -8.50
N ALA A 112 -24.90 -12.69 -8.67
CA ALA A 112 -24.58 -13.99 -9.30
C ALA A 112 -24.97 -15.20 -8.43
N ARG A 113 -25.30 -15.00 -7.16
CA ARG A 113 -25.63 -16.06 -6.20
C ARG A 113 -26.89 -16.84 -6.61
N GLN A 114 -26.75 -18.14 -6.84
CA GLN A 114 -27.81 -18.98 -7.41
C GLN A 114 -28.91 -19.34 -6.39
N PHE A 115 -28.57 -19.49 -5.11
CA PHE A 115 -29.48 -19.99 -4.07
C PHE A 115 -30.13 -18.89 -3.21
N SER A 116 -30.03 -17.62 -3.62
CA SER A 116 -30.62 -16.48 -2.90
C SER A 116 -31.80 -15.91 -3.67
N SER A 117 -32.99 -15.96 -3.08
CA SER A 117 -34.20 -15.34 -3.64
C SER A 117 -34.06 -13.82 -3.78
N LEU A 118 -33.35 -13.20 -2.84
CA LEU A 118 -33.00 -11.78 -2.89
C LEU A 118 -32.07 -11.47 -4.07
N ALA A 119 -31.05 -12.32 -4.32
CA ALA A 119 -30.16 -12.18 -5.46
C ALA A 119 -30.88 -12.40 -6.80
N ALA A 120 -31.82 -13.34 -6.85
CA ALA A 120 -32.64 -13.58 -8.05
C ALA A 120 -33.48 -12.35 -8.44
N GLY A 121 -34.17 -11.74 -7.47
CA GLY A 121 -34.93 -10.51 -7.69
C GLY A 121 -34.03 -9.34 -8.12
N ALA A 122 -32.86 -9.18 -7.48
CA ALA A 122 -31.89 -8.16 -7.85
C ALA A 122 -31.30 -8.38 -9.25
N ARG A 123 -31.04 -9.63 -9.65
CA ARG A 123 -30.54 -9.97 -10.99
C ARG A 123 -31.54 -9.55 -12.07
N GLN A 124 -32.84 -9.79 -11.86
CA GLN A 124 -33.89 -9.37 -12.79
C GLN A 124 -33.93 -7.84 -12.93
N HIS A 125 -33.83 -7.11 -11.82
CA HIS A 125 -33.78 -5.65 -11.84
C HIS A 125 -32.52 -5.13 -12.57
N TYR A 126 -31.36 -5.71 -12.27
CA TYR A 126 -30.09 -5.31 -12.86
C TYR A 126 -30.01 -5.60 -14.36
N GLN A 127 -30.59 -6.72 -14.82
CA GLN A 127 -30.68 -7.04 -16.25
C GLN A 127 -31.49 -5.99 -17.02
N LYS A 128 -32.56 -5.46 -16.42
CA LYS A 128 -33.45 -4.48 -17.05
C LYS A 128 -32.93 -3.04 -16.98
N PHE A 129 -32.39 -2.63 -15.84
CA PHE A 129 -32.07 -1.21 -15.58
C PHE A 129 -30.57 -0.93 -15.41
N LYS A 130 -29.71 -1.97 -15.44
CA LYS A 130 -28.25 -1.88 -15.21
C LYS A 130 -27.86 -1.17 -13.91
N THR A 131 -28.79 -1.07 -12.98
CA THR A 131 -28.67 -0.37 -11.69
C THR A 131 -29.53 -1.08 -10.66
N LEU A 132 -29.19 -0.90 -9.38
CA LEU A 132 -29.96 -1.42 -8.25
C LEU A 132 -30.42 -0.27 -7.34
N PRO A 133 -31.66 -0.31 -6.83
CA PRO A 133 -32.09 0.62 -5.79
C PRO A 133 -31.20 0.49 -4.55
N SER A 134 -30.84 1.61 -3.92
CA SER A 134 -29.95 1.67 -2.74
C SER A 134 -30.36 0.68 -1.65
N GLY A 135 -31.65 0.61 -1.31
CA GLY A 135 -32.17 -0.31 -0.30
C GLY A 135 -32.04 -1.79 -0.68
N LEU A 136 -32.16 -2.14 -1.97
CA LEU A 136 -32.00 -3.53 -2.41
C LEU A 136 -30.53 -3.96 -2.38
N LEU A 137 -29.63 -3.09 -2.85
CA LEU A 137 -28.18 -3.33 -2.80
C LEU A 137 -27.68 -3.53 -1.37
N VAL A 138 -28.07 -2.64 -0.46
CA VAL A 138 -27.64 -2.72 0.94
C VAL A 138 -28.18 -3.96 1.64
N ARG A 139 -29.42 -4.39 1.33
CA ARG A 139 -29.95 -5.67 1.82
C ARG A 139 -29.17 -6.88 1.32
N LEU A 140 -28.69 -6.87 0.06
CA LEU A 140 -27.83 -7.93 -0.45
C LEU A 140 -26.50 -7.98 0.29
N VAL A 141 -25.88 -6.82 0.51
CA VAL A 141 -24.64 -6.70 1.30
C VAL A 141 -24.88 -7.25 2.70
N GLN A 142 -25.92 -6.78 3.40
CA GLN A 142 -26.24 -7.25 4.75
C GLN A 142 -26.45 -8.76 4.81
N ALA A 143 -27.19 -9.35 3.85
CA ALA A 143 -27.39 -10.79 3.80
C ALA A 143 -26.07 -11.55 3.61
N ARG A 144 -25.18 -11.06 2.73
CA ARG A 144 -23.89 -11.67 2.45
C ARG A 144 -22.92 -11.59 3.63
N LEU A 145 -22.93 -10.47 4.36
CA LEU A 145 -22.05 -10.25 5.51
C LEU A 145 -22.38 -11.12 6.72
N ARG A 146 -23.60 -11.65 6.81
CA ARG A 146 -24.04 -12.57 7.88
C ARG A 146 -23.59 -14.02 7.67
N GLU A 147 -22.99 -14.34 6.53
CA GLU A 147 -22.48 -15.69 6.28
C GLU A 147 -21.17 -15.93 7.02
N GLU A 148 -20.97 -17.18 7.46
CA GLU A 148 -19.87 -17.61 8.33
C GLU A 148 -18.50 -17.25 7.75
N ASP A 149 -18.31 -17.34 6.44
CA ASP A 149 -17.05 -17.00 5.78
C ASP A 149 -16.74 -15.50 5.83
N CYS A 150 -17.75 -14.63 5.71
CA CYS A 150 -17.61 -13.18 5.85
C CYS A 150 -17.34 -12.77 7.29
N VAL A 151 -17.94 -13.47 8.26
CA VAL A 151 -17.71 -13.27 9.70
C VAL A 151 -16.29 -13.69 10.09
N THR A 152 -15.86 -14.87 9.67
CA THR A 152 -14.58 -15.47 10.10
C THR A 152 -13.36 -14.96 9.35
N ARG A 153 -13.51 -14.56 8.07
CA ARG A 153 -12.41 -14.11 7.20
C ARG A 153 -12.48 -12.64 6.83
N GLY A 154 -13.59 -11.98 7.09
CA GLY A 154 -13.81 -10.60 6.71
C GLY A 154 -14.23 -10.43 5.25
N TRP A 155 -14.29 -9.17 4.84
CA TRP A 155 -14.91 -8.75 3.60
C TRP A 155 -14.30 -7.47 3.04
N ILE A 156 -14.30 -7.39 1.72
CA ILE A 156 -13.87 -6.23 0.94
C ILE A 156 -15.00 -5.84 0.00
N LEU A 157 -15.56 -4.65 0.18
CA LEU A 157 -16.55 -4.07 -0.72
C LEU A 157 -15.85 -3.38 -1.89
N ASP A 158 -16.10 -3.85 -3.11
CA ASP A 158 -15.60 -3.24 -4.36
C ASP A 158 -16.64 -2.27 -4.93
N GLY A 159 -16.34 -0.98 -4.88
CA GLY A 159 -17.17 0.07 -5.47
C GLY A 159 -18.43 0.41 -4.68
N ILE A 160 -18.67 -0.21 -3.52
CA ILE A 160 -19.85 0.04 -2.68
C ILE A 160 -19.40 0.78 -1.41
N PRO A 161 -20.02 1.91 -1.04
CA PRO A 161 -21.15 2.59 -1.66
C PRO A 161 -20.77 3.50 -2.83
N GLU A 162 -21.71 3.67 -3.77
CA GLU A 162 -21.63 4.62 -4.89
C GLU A 162 -22.35 5.95 -4.61
N THR A 163 -23.23 5.99 -3.60
CA THR A 163 -24.00 7.19 -3.21
C THR A 163 -23.98 7.44 -1.70
N ARG A 164 -24.23 8.68 -1.28
CA ARG A 164 -24.37 9.04 0.14
C ARG A 164 -25.51 8.29 0.82
N GLU A 165 -26.61 8.04 0.10
CA GLU A 165 -27.74 7.27 0.62
C GLU A 165 -27.31 5.84 0.97
N GLN A 166 -26.58 5.18 0.07
CA GLN A 166 -26.04 3.84 0.34
C GLN A 166 -25.09 3.84 1.54
N ALA A 167 -24.20 4.84 1.64
CA ALA A 167 -23.31 4.98 2.78
C ALA A 167 -24.07 5.11 4.11
N LEU A 168 -25.12 5.94 4.14
CA LEU A 168 -25.96 6.12 5.34
C LEU A 168 -26.72 4.85 5.71
N LEU A 169 -27.24 4.11 4.71
CA LEU A 169 -27.94 2.85 4.94
C LEU A 169 -26.99 1.78 5.50
N LEU A 170 -25.75 1.67 4.99
CA LEU A 170 -24.73 0.79 5.56
C LEU A 170 -24.47 1.12 7.03
N GLN A 171 -24.28 2.41 7.36
CA GLN A 171 -24.06 2.87 8.73
C GLN A 171 -25.26 2.58 9.65
N THR A 172 -26.48 2.81 9.17
CA THR A 172 -27.72 2.56 9.93
C THR A 172 -27.88 1.08 10.28
N LEU A 173 -27.37 0.19 9.42
CA LEU A 173 -27.38 -1.26 9.65
C LEU A 173 -26.19 -1.77 10.47
N GLY A 174 -25.32 -0.87 10.97
CA GLY A 174 -24.13 -1.27 11.72
C GLY A 174 -23.00 -1.83 10.88
N ILE A 175 -23.04 -1.66 9.55
CA ILE A 175 -21.97 -2.13 8.67
C ILE A 175 -20.84 -1.10 8.72
N ALA A 176 -19.94 -1.28 9.69
CA ALA A 176 -18.82 -0.39 9.96
C ALA A 176 -17.50 -0.97 9.40
N PRO A 177 -16.91 -0.35 8.38
CA PRO A 177 -15.58 -0.75 7.92
C PRO A 177 -14.47 -0.21 8.83
N ARG A 178 -13.34 -0.91 8.84
CA ARG A 178 -12.11 -0.48 9.51
C ARG A 178 -11.26 0.43 8.61
N HIS A 179 -11.30 0.22 7.30
CA HIS A 179 -10.56 1.00 6.33
C HIS A 179 -11.42 1.36 5.12
N VAL A 180 -11.29 2.60 4.65
CA VAL A 180 -11.89 3.05 3.39
C VAL A 180 -10.77 3.56 2.50
N ILE A 181 -10.56 2.90 1.37
CA ILE A 181 -9.54 3.24 0.39
C ILE A 181 -10.24 3.92 -0.78
N VAL A 182 -9.78 5.10 -1.19
CA VAL A 182 -10.27 5.80 -2.38
C VAL A 182 -9.12 5.92 -3.38
N LEU A 183 -9.21 5.20 -4.49
CA LEU A 183 -8.29 5.35 -5.60
C LEU A 183 -8.56 6.66 -6.34
N SER A 184 -7.51 7.38 -6.72
CA SER A 184 -7.59 8.65 -7.44
C SER A 184 -6.59 8.71 -8.59
N ALA A 185 -7.02 9.13 -9.77
CA ALA A 185 -6.15 9.36 -10.91
C ALA A 185 -6.73 10.47 -11.79
N PRO A 186 -5.92 11.14 -12.63
CA PRO A 186 -6.41 12.15 -13.57
C PRO A 186 -7.45 11.55 -14.54
N ASP A 187 -8.52 12.30 -14.82
CA ASP A 187 -9.63 11.85 -15.69
C ASP A 187 -9.14 11.46 -17.09
N THR A 188 -8.15 12.17 -17.64
CA THR A 188 -7.53 11.87 -18.94
C THR A 188 -6.91 10.47 -18.95
N VAL A 189 -6.15 10.14 -17.90
CA VAL A 189 -5.53 8.82 -17.72
C VAL A 189 -6.60 7.74 -17.61
N LEU A 190 -7.67 7.99 -16.85
CA LEU A 190 -8.76 7.03 -16.66
C LEU A 190 -9.56 6.78 -17.95
N ILE A 191 -9.75 7.81 -18.76
CA ILE A 191 -10.37 7.70 -20.09
C ILE A 191 -9.51 6.83 -21.01
N GLU A 192 -8.21 7.13 -21.12
CA GLU A 192 -7.27 6.34 -21.93
C GLU A 192 -7.21 4.87 -21.49
N ARG A 193 -7.11 4.63 -20.17
CA ARG A 193 -7.13 3.28 -19.58
C ARG A 193 -8.41 2.52 -19.89
N ASN A 194 -9.56 3.20 -19.93
CA ASN A 194 -10.81 2.54 -20.27
C ASN A 194 -10.87 2.19 -21.76
N LEU A 195 -10.39 3.07 -22.64
CA LEU A 195 -10.41 2.87 -24.10
C LEU A 195 -9.52 1.70 -24.57
N GLY A 196 -8.36 1.51 -23.94
CA GLY A 196 -7.48 0.39 -24.28
C GLY A 196 -7.90 -0.95 -23.67
N LYS A 197 -8.91 -0.99 -22.78
CA LYS A 197 -9.39 -2.22 -22.14
C LYS A 197 -9.85 -3.26 -23.16
N ARG A 198 -9.40 -4.49 -22.99
CA ARG A 198 -9.86 -5.68 -23.70
C ARG A 198 -10.28 -6.75 -22.71
N VAL A 199 -11.17 -7.64 -23.12
CA VAL A 199 -11.60 -8.77 -22.31
C VAL A 199 -11.49 -10.03 -23.14
N ASP A 200 -10.88 -11.05 -22.56
CA ASP A 200 -10.90 -12.40 -23.10
C ASP A 200 -12.28 -13.03 -22.87
N PRO A 201 -13.03 -13.38 -23.93
CA PRO A 201 -14.37 -13.95 -23.78
C PRO A 201 -14.39 -15.35 -23.16
N LEU A 202 -13.25 -16.06 -23.11
CA LEU A 202 -13.17 -17.42 -22.56
C LEU A 202 -12.83 -17.42 -21.08
N THR A 203 -11.86 -16.58 -20.67
CA THR A 203 -11.39 -16.54 -19.28
C THR A 203 -12.04 -15.43 -18.47
N GLY A 204 -12.59 -14.41 -19.12
CA GLY A 204 -13.06 -13.18 -18.49
C GLY A 204 -11.92 -12.28 -18.01
N GLU A 205 -10.66 -12.63 -18.30
CA GLU A 205 -9.50 -11.82 -17.95
C GLU A 205 -9.54 -10.49 -18.72
N VAL A 206 -9.13 -9.44 -18.02
CA VAL A 206 -9.06 -8.10 -18.56
C VAL A 206 -7.62 -7.85 -18.99
N TYR A 207 -7.45 -7.39 -20.22
CA TYR A 207 -6.20 -6.98 -20.81
C TYR A 207 -6.29 -5.50 -21.21
N HIS A 208 -5.18 -4.90 -21.64
CA HIS A 208 -5.13 -3.55 -22.16
C HIS A 208 -4.20 -3.45 -23.37
N THR A 209 -4.59 -2.73 -24.42
CA THR A 209 -3.83 -2.61 -25.68
C THR A 209 -2.43 -2.03 -25.53
N THR A 210 -2.17 -1.32 -24.44
CA THR A 210 -0.93 -0.54 -24.27
C THR A 210 -0.02 -1.08 -23.18
N PHE A 211 -0.57 -1.63 -22.10
CA PHE A 211 0.22 -2.00 -20.92
C PHE A 211 0.10 -3.51 -20.63
N ASP A 212 -1.13 -4.05 -20.61
CA ASP A 212 -1.41 -5.46 -20.33
C ASP A 212 -1.84 -6.23 -21.59
N TRP A 213 -0.92 -6.42 -22.54
CA TRP A 213 -1.20 -7.17 -23.78
C TRP A 213 -0.64 -8.59 -23.68
N PRO A 214 -1.47 -9.64 -23.89
CA PRO A 214 -1.02 -11.01 -23.67
C PRO A 214 0.04 -11.40 -24.71
N PRO A 215 1.12 -12.10 -24.34
CA PRO A 215 2.18 -12.47 -25.27
C PRO A 215 1.75 -13.55 -26.28
N GLN A 216 0.72 -14.34 -25.97
CA GLN A 216 0.22 -15.41 -26.84
C GLN A 216 -0.68 -14.85 -27.97
N PRO A 217 -0.33 -15.01 -29.25
CA PRO A 217 -1.13 -14.52 -30.38
C PRO A 217 -2.56 -15.07 -30.39
N GLU A 218 -2.76 -16.28 -29.89
CA GLU A 218 -4.06 -16.93 -29.79
C GLU A 218 -5.00 -16.20 -28.83
N ILE A 219 -4.45 -15.63 -27.75
CA ILE A 219 -5.19 -14.81 -26.80
C ILE A 219 -5.47 -13.44 -27.42
N GLN A 220 -4.46 -12.80 -28.02
CA GLN A 220 -4.61 -11.50 -28.68
C GLN A 220 -5.72 -11.48 -29.73
N ASN A 221 -5.78 -12.53 -30.57
CA ASN A 221 -6.76 -12.64 -31.66
C ASN A 221 -8.20 -12.84 -31.18
N ARG A 222 -8.41 -13.29 -29.94
CA ARG A 222 -9.75 -13.49 -29.36
C ARG A 222 -10.20 -12.36 -28.43
N LEU A 223 -9.32 -11.41 -28.11
CA LEU A 223 -9.65 -10.29 -27.24
C LEU A 223 -10.73 -9.40 -27.86
N LEU A 224 -11.75 -9.06 -27.07
CA LEU A 224 -12.84 -8.19 -27.49
C LEU A 224 -12.78 -6.84 -26.79
N VAL A 225 -13.19 -5.79 -27.50
CA VAL A 225 -13.50 -4.50 -26.87
C VAL A 225 -14.81 -4.66 -26.08
N PRO A 226 -14.82 -4.40 -24.77
CA PRO A 226 -16.04 -4.46 -23.99
C PRO A 226 -17.10 -3.47 -24.50
N ALA A 227 -18.36 -3.88 -24.51
CA ALA A 227 -19.48 -3.01 -24.87
C ALA A 227 -19.63 -1.84 -23.89
N GLY A 228 -20.04 -0.66 -24.37
CA GLY A 228 -20.24 0.53 -23.52
C GLY A 228 -18.94 1.23 -23.11
N ILE A 229 -17.89 1.10 -23.92
CA ILE A 229 -16.65 1.86 -23.76
C ILE A 229 -16.61 2.93 -24.84
N SER A 230 -16.82 4.18 -24.42
CA SER A 230 -16.59 5.39 -25.21
C SER A 230 -16.04 6.48 -24.30
N GLU A 231 -15.34 7.46 -24.88
CA GLU A 231 -14.84 8.63 -24.15
C GLU A 231 -15.99 9.37 -23.46
N GLY A 232 -17.07 9.68 -24.19
CA GLY A 232 -18.23 10.38 -23.64
C GLY A 232 -18.93 9.63 -22.51
N GLU A 233 -19.07 8.31 -22.61
CA GLU A 233 -19.65 7.50 -21.52
C GLU A 233 -18.73 7.46 -20.29
N THR A 234 -17.42 7.35 -20.52
CA THR A 234 -16.42 7.32 -19.43
C THR A 234 -16.39 8.65 -18.70
N ALA A 235 -16.36 9.78 -19.43
CA ALA A 235 -16.44 11.12 -18.87
C ALA A 235 -17.72 11.33 -18.05
N ARG A 236 -18.88 10.83 -18.53
CA ARG A 236 -20.15 10.89 -17.77
C ARG A 236 -20.05 10.14 -16.44
N LYS A 237 -19.47 8.92 -16.45
CA LYS A 237 -19.28 8.10 -15.23
C LYS A 237 -18.29 8.73 -14.26
N LEU A 238 -17.21 9.35 -14.76
CA LEU A 238 -16.25 10.10 -13.95
C LEU A 238 -16.91 11.28 -13.25
N LEU A 239 -17.69 12.06 -13.99
CA LEU A 239 -18.42 13.21 -13.44
C LEU A 239 -19.47 12.79 -12.39
N GLU A 240 -20.14 11.66 -12.60
CA GLU A 240 -21.04 11.06 -11.62
C GLU A 240 -20.29 10.63 -10.35
N PHE A 241 -19.14 9.96 -10.49
CA PHE A 241 -18.27 9.59 -9.37
C PHE A 241 -17.81 10.83 -8.58
N HIS A 242 -17.27 11.85 -9.23
CA HIS A 242 -16.78 13.07 -8.58
C HIS A 242 -17.89 13.80 -7.79
N ARG A 243 -19.12 13.82 -8.32
CA ARG A 243 -20.28 14.38 -7.60
C ARG A 243 -20.64 13.59 -6.34
N ASN A 244 -20.49 12.27 -6.38
CA ASN A 244 -20.89 11.39 -5.29
C ASN A 244 -19.79 11.25 -4.22
N ILE A 245 -18.53 11.12 -4.60
CA ILE A 245 -17.42 10.87 -3.68
C ILE A 245 -17.25 12.00 -2.66
N VAL A 246 -17.45 13.25 -3.07
CA VAL A 246 -17.42 14.43 -2.17
C VAL A 246 -18.53 14.35 -1.09
N ARG A 247 -19.62 13.63 -1.36
CA ARG A 247 -20.73 13.40 -0.43
C ARG A 247 -20.57 12.14 0.42
N ILE A 248 -19.75 11.19 -0.02
CA ILE A 248 -19.47 9.92 0.67
C ILE A 248 -18.28 10.07 1.61
N ALA A 249 -17.21 10.76 1.19
CA ALA A 249 -15.99 10.89 1.98
C ALA A 249 -16.23 11.44 3.41
N PRO A 250 -17.12 12.42 3.64
CA PRO A 250 -17.45 12.89 4.99
C PRO A 250 -18.11 11.84 5.90
N SER A 251 -18.62 10.74 5.35
CA SER A 251 -19.16 9.63 6.14
C SER A 251 -18.07 8.80 6.81
N TYR A 252 -16.80 8.90 6.37
CA TYR A 252 -15.69 8.06 6.83
C TYR A 252 -14.41 8.85 7.20
N PRO A 253 -14.49 9.99 7.90
CA PRO A 253 -13.39 10.98 7.96
C PRO A 253 -12.12 10.47 8.66
N LYS A 254 -12.23 9.50 9.59
CA LYS A 254 -11.09 8.99 10.36
C LYS A 254 -10.37 7.81 9.70
N ILE A 255 -11.07 7.07 8.84
CA ILE A 255 -10.62 5.78 8.30
C ILE A 255 -10.43 5.80 6.78
N LEU A 256 -10.77 6.92 6.14
CA LEU A 256 -10.61 7.12 4.71
C LEU A 256 -9.17 7.52 4.35
N ARG A 257 -8.59 6.84 3.37
CA ARG A 257 -7.29 7.12 2.78
C ARG A 257 -7.44 7.23 1.28
N VAL A 258 -6.95 8.32 0.70
CA VAL A 258 -6.88 8.51 -0.75
C VAL A 258 -5.53 8.00 -1.23
N ILE A 259 -5.53 7.12 -2.22
CA ILE A 259 -4.32 6.54 -2.81
C ILE A 259 -4.28 6.93 -4.30
N PRO A 260 -3.19 7.56 -4.77
CA PRO A 260 -2.99 7.81 -6.19
C PRO A 260 -2.89 6.46 -6.94
N ALA A 261 -3.78 6.24 -7.90
CA ALA A 261 -3.85 5.06 -8.77
C ALA A 261 -3.20 5.29 -10.14
N ASP A 262 -2.60 6.47 -10.33
CA ASP A 262 -1.58 6.74 -11.34
C ASP A 262 -0.18 6.26 -10.90
N GLN A 263 -0.08 5.68 -9.69
CA GLN A 263 1.11 5.02 -9.17
C GLN A 263 1.00 3.49 -9.28
N PRO A 264 2.08 2.77 -9.58
CA PRO A 264 2.04 1.32 -9.75
C PRO A 264 1.83 0.54 -8.44
N CYS A 265 1.18 -0.62 -8.50
CA CYS A 265 0.80 -1.47 -7.34
C CYS A 265 1.97 -2.03 -6.50
N VAL A 266 3.23 -1.97 -6.99
CA VAL A 266 4.43 -2.55 -6.34
C VAL A 266 5.01 -1.63 -5.24
N ASP A 267 4.45 -0.44 -5.03
CA ASP A 267 4.87 0.44 -3.91
C ASP A 267 4.45 -0.08 -2.51
N VAL A 268 3.94 -1.31 -2.41
CA VAL A 268 3.69 -2.05 -1.15
C VAL A 268 4.97 -2.72 -0.59
N PHE A 269 6.07 -2.78 -1.35
CA PHE A 269 7.36 -3.28 -0.85
C PHE A 269 8.19 -2.19 -0.17
N CYS A 270 9.01 -2.59 0.82
CA CYS A 270 10.02 -1.71 1.39
C CYS A 270 11.09 -1.40 0.34
N GLN A 271 11.01 -0.20 -0.24
CA GLN A 271 12.01 0.30 -1.16
C GLN A 271 13.27 0.70 -0.39
N VAL A 272 14.40 0.11 -0.76
CA VAL A 272 15.70 0.37 -0.16
C VAL A 272 16.60 1.02 -1.21
N CYS A 273 16.83 2.32 -1.06
CA CYS A 273 17.77 3.09 -1.88
C CYS A 273 18.93 3.54 -0.99
N CYS A 274 20.15 3.06 -1.27
CA CYS A 274 21.33 3.42 -0.47
C CYS A 274 21.55 4.94 -0.40
N GLY A 275 21.36 5.65 -1.51
CA GLY A 275 21.50 7.12 -1.53
C GLY A 275 20.48 7.84 -0.64
N GLN A 276 19.28 7.30 -0.49
CA GLN A 276 18.24 7.85 0.39
C GLN A 276 18.52 7.50 1.85
N LEU A 277 18.89 6.24 2.14
CA LEU A 277 19.26 5.80 3.49
C LEU A 277 20.42 6.62 4.08
N LEU A 278 21.42 6.98 3.27
CA LEU A 278 22.52 7.81 3.73
C LEU A 278 22.06 9.23 4.09
N LYS A 279 21.14 9.82 3.33
CA LYS A 279 20.56 11.14 3.62
C LYS A 279 19.69 11.12 4.88
N GLU A 280 18.89 10.08 5.06
CA GLU A 280 18.08 9.87 6.27
C GLU A 280 18.97 9.71 7.49
N ALA A 281 20.03 8.89 7.40
CA ALA A 281 20.99 8.72 8.48
C ALA A 281 21.62 10.05 8.92
N VAL A 282 21.92 10.95 7.98
CA VAL A 282 22.41 12.32 8.22
C VAL A 282 21.33 13.20 8.87
N ALA A 283 20.11 13.19 8.34
CA ALA A 283 18.98 13.97 8.85
C ALA A 283 18.64 13.59 10.31
N ASP A 284 18.65 12.30 10.61
CA ASP A 284 18.41 11.72 11.95
C ASP A 284 19.58 11.95 12.92
N LYS A 285 20.67 12.58 12.46
CA LYS A 285 21.90 12.84 13.22
C LYS A 285 22.46 11.56 13.88
N SER A 286 22.26 10.42 13.23
CA SER A 286 22.69 9.12 13.72
C SER A 286 24.21 9.05 13.88
N LYS A 287 24.70 8.05 14.61
CA LYS A 287 26.15 7.81 14.78
C LYS A 287 26.88 7.74 13.43
N TYR A 288 26.29 7.07 12.45
CA TYR A 288 26.83 6.99 11.08
C TYR A 288 26.55 8.27 10.28
N GLY A 289 25.38 8.90 10.47
CA GLY A 289 25.02 10.17 9.82
C GLY A 289 26.04 11.27 10.02
N LYS A 290 26.56 11.42 11.25
CA LYS A 290 27.63 12.40 11.54
C LYS A 290 28.90 12.14 10.72
N VAL A 291 29.25 10.87 10.52
CA VAL A 291 30.41 10.48 9.71
C VAL A 291 30.13 10.74 8.23
N ILE A 292 28.95 10.33 7.74
CA ILE A 292 28.52 10.49 6.34
C ILE A 292 28.46 11.97 5.95
N LEU A 293 27.99 12.84 6.85
CA LEU A 293 27.90 14.29 6.62
C LEU A 293 29.25 14.88 6.17
N SER A 294 30.35 14.43 6.79
CA SER A 294 31.69 14.91 6.43
C SER A 294 32.14 14.54 5.01
N PHE A 295 31.59 13.46 4.45
CA PHE A 295 31.85 13.06 3.05
C PHE A 295 30.98 13.86 2.09
N PHE A 296 29.72 14.10 2.45
CA PHE A 296 28.79 14.92 1.65
C PHE A 296 29.27 16.37 1.52
N GLU A 297 29.72 16.98 2.62
CA GLU A 297 30.26 18.34 2.63
C GLU A 297 31.53 18.49 1.78
N LYS A 298 32.31 17.40 1.64
CA LYS A 298 33.53 17.36 0.81
C LYS A 298 33.28 16.92 -0.63
N GLU A 299 32.04 16.56 -0.97
CA GLU A 299 31.66 15.99 -2.27
C GLU A 299 32.44 14.71 -2.65
N ILE A 300 32.87 13.92 -1.65
CA ILE A 300 33.60 12.66 -1.85
C ILE A 300 32.64 11.47 -1.66
N ALA A 301 32.88 10.38 -2.41
CA ALA A 301 32.13 9.15 -2.26
C ALA A 301 32.24 8.59 -0.83
N VAL A 302 31.11 8.12 -0.29
CA VAL A 302 31.06 7.45 1.02
C VAL A 302 31.70 6.06 0.88
N PRO A 303 32.63 5.67 1.78
CA PRO A 303 33.23 4.33 1.75
C PRO A 303 32.20 3.21 1.87
N ASP A 304 32.39 2.13 1.09
CA ASP A 304 31.46 0.98 1.06
C ASP A 304 31.29 0.32 2.44
N SER A 305 32.34 0.30 3.27
CA SER A 305 32.26 -0.22 4.65
C SER A 305 31.26 0.53 5.53
N ILE A 306 31.00 1.81 5.25
CA ILE A 306 29.97 2.61 5.93
C ILE A 306 28.61 2.33 5.29
N ILE A 307 28.55 2.29 3.96
CA ILE A 307 27.31 1.99 3.22
C ILE A 307 26.73 0.65 3.67
N MET A 308 27.56 -0.39 3.74
CA MET A 308 27.14 -1.73 4.18
C MET A 308 26.59 -1.76 5.61
N LYS A 309 27.14 -0.96 6.53
CA LYS A 309 26.63 -0.89 7.90
C LYS A 309 25.25 -0.23 7.98
N VAL A 310 25.04 0.82 7.20
CA VAL A 310 23.74 1.51 7.13
C VAL A 310 22.72 0.64 6.42
N LEU A 311 23.12 0.02 5.31
CA LEU A 311 22.27 -0.88 4.53
C LEU A 311 21.87 -2.11 5.34
N GLY A 312 22.82 -2.79 6.00
CA GLY A 312 22.53 -3.97 6.81
C GLY A 312 21.53 -3.66 7.93
N ARG A 313 21.72 -2.52 8.63
CA ARG A 313 20.77 -2.07 9.66
C ARG A 313 19.35 -1.86 9.11
N ARG A 314 19.20 -1.46 7.85
CA ARG A 314 17.88 -1.31 7.21
C ARG A 314 17.29 -2.67 6.83
N LEU A 315 18.10 -3.55 6.24
CA LEU A 315 17.66 -4.86 5.77
C LEU A 315 17.34 -5.82 6.93
N ASP A 316 17.94 -5.63 8.10
CA ASP A 316 17.68 -6.41 9.31
C ASP A 316 16.41 -5.98 10.08
N GLN A 317 15.70 -4.93 9.62
CA GLN A 317 14.45 -4.52 10.26
C GLN A 317 13.33 -5.53 9.99
N GLN A 318 12.42 -5.66 10.96
CA GLN A 318 11.36 -6.68 10.94
C GLN A 318 10.48 -6.60 9.69
N ASP A 319 10.18 -5.40 9.18
CA ASP A 319 9.43 -5.19 7.95
C ASP A 319 10.14 -5.79 6.72
N CYS A 320 11.47 -5.60 6.60
CA CYS A 320 12.27 -6.17 5.52
C CYS A 320 12.44 -7.69 5.63
N VAL A 321 12.50 -8.22 6.85
CA VAL A 321 12.60 -9.66 7.09
C VAL A 321 11.28 -10.37 6.78
N GLU A 322 10.15 -9.81 7.22
CA GLU A 322 8.83 -10.43 7.04
C GLU A 322 8.25 -10.22 5.63
N ARG A 323 8.46 -9.04 5.03
CA ARG A 323 7.84 -8.65 3.75
C ARG A 323 8.80 -8.68 2.57
N GLY A 324 10.08 -8.90 2.82
CA GLY A 324 11.15 -8.78 1.82
C GLY A 324 11.54 -7.32 1.56
N TRP A 325 12.46 -7.15 0.63
CA TRP A 325 13.04 -5.86 0.27
C TRP A 325 13.30 -5.76 -1.23
N VAL A 326 13.21 -4.54 -1.75
CA VAL A 326 13.65 -4.21 -3.11
C VAL A 326 14.83 -3.26 -2.98
N LEU A 327 16.01 -3.72 -3.40
CA LEU A 327 17.23 -2.92 -3.39
C LEU A 327 17.50 -2.38 -4.79
N HIS A 328 17.64 -1.07 -4.93
CA HIS A 328 17.98 -0.44 -6.20
C HIS A 328 19.11 0.59 -6.06
N GLY A 329 19.86 0.79 -7.15
CA GLY A 329 21.04 1.66 -7.17
C GLY A 329 22.26 1.12 -6.39
N PHE A 330 22.20 -0.14 -5.96
CA PHE A 330 23.27 -0.87 -5.27
C PHE A 330 23.05 -2.39 -5.45
N PRO A 331 24.10 -3.22 -5.60
CA PRO A 331 25.51 -2.86 -5.79
C PRO A 331 25.77 -2.20 -7.15
N ARG A 332 26.90 -1.50 -7.28
CA ARG A 332 27.33 -0.80 -8.51
C ARG A 332 28.58 -1.40 -9.16
N ASP A 333 29.25 -2.27 -8.43
CA ASP A 333 30.47 -2.97 -8.83
C ASP A 333 30.52 -4.36 -8.14
N LEU A 334 31.44 -5.19 -8.62
CA LEU A 334 31.57 -6.57 -8.17
C LEU A 334 31.97 -6.68 -6.69
N ASP A 335 32.80 -5.76 -6.19
CA ASP A 335 33.22 -5.74 -4.79
C ASP A 335 32.04 -5.51 -3.85
N GLN A 336 31.15 -4.56 -4.18
CA GLN A 336 29.90 -4.33 -3.45
C GLN A 336 28.99 -5.55 -3.48
N ALA A 337 28.90 -6.25 -4.61
CA ALA A 337 28.10 -7.47 -4.74
C ALA A 337 28.63 -8.60 -3.85
N HIS A 338 29.95 -8.80 -3.80
CA HIS A 338 30.60 -9.74 -2.90
C HIS A 338 30.37 -9.39 -1.43
N MET A 339 30.54 -8.13 -1.06
CA MET A 339 30.30 -7.67 0.30
C MET A 339 28.83 -7.91 0.71
N LEU A 340 27.86 -7.64 -0.16
CA LEU A 340 26.43 -7.86 0.11
C LEU A 340 26.14 -9.34 0.36
N ASN A 341 26.67 -10.22 -0.49
CA ASN A 341 26.54 -11.67 -0.34
C ASN A 341 27.23 -12.21 0.91
N SER A 342 28.39 -11.65 1.29
CA SER A 342 29.15 -12.07 2.48
C SER A 342 28.41 -11.80 3.79
N LEU A 343 27.57 -10.75 3.80
CA LEU A 343 26.70 -10.39 4.92
C LEU A 343 25.39 -11.20 4.93
N GLY A 344 25.17 -12.08 3.96
CA GLY A 344 23.99 -12.93 3.86
C GLY A 344 22.80 -12.31 3.13
N TYR A 345 22.92 -11.07 2.64
CA TYR A 345 21.86 -10.41 1.88
C TYR A 345 21.88 -10.86 0.42
N LYS A 346 21.22 -12.00 0.15
CA LYS A 346 21.14 -12.58 -1.19
C LYS A 346 19.80 -12.25 -1.83
N PRO A 347 19.75 -11.46 -2.92
CA PRO A 347 18.50 -11.24 -3.63
C PRO A 347 18.00 -12.57 -4.23
N ASN A 348 16.70 -12.79 -4.16
CA ASN A 348 16.07 -13.97 -4.77
C ASN A 348 15.79 -13.78 -6.27
N ARG A 349 15.72 -12.52 -6.73
CA ARG A 349 15.54 -12.11 -8.12
C ARG A 349 16.36 -10.85 -8.38
N VAL A 350 16.95 -10.80 -9.56
CA VAL A 350 17.72 -9.64 -10.03
C VAL A 350 17.20 -9.25 -11.40
N PHE A 351 16.77 -8.00 -11.52
CA PHE A 351 16.25 -7.44 -12.76
C PHE A 351 17.29 -6.48 -13.35
N PHE A 352 17.54 -6.61 -14.65
CA PHE A 352 18.47 -5.75 -15.35
C PHE A 352 17.71 -4.90 -16.38
N LEU A 353 17.62 -3.58 -16.13
CA LEU A 353 16.88 -2.68 -17.00
C LEU A 353 17.78 -2.20 -18.15
N ASN A 354 17.47 -2.68 -19.35
CA ASN A 354 18.14 -2.33 -20.58
C ASN A 354 17.43 -1.14 -21.25
N VAL A 355 18.15 -0.03 -21.40
CA VAL A 355 17.67 1.17 -22.09
C VAL A 355 18.75 1.62 -23.08
N PRO A 356 18.42 1.88 -24.35
CA PRO A 356 19.35 2.45 -25.30
C PRO A 356 19.95 3.76 -24.78
N PHE A 357 21.22 3.99 -25.08
CA PHE A 357 21.93 5.18 -24.60
C PHE A 357 21.26 6.48 -25.05
N ASP A 358 20.78 6.55 -26.30
CA ASP A 358 20.10 7.72 -26.84
C ASP A 358 18.84 8.05 -26.05
N SER A 359 18.06 7.03 -25.68
CA SER A 359 16.87 7.18 -24.84
C SER A 359 17.23 7.66 -23.42
N ILE A 360 18.32 7.16 -22.83
CA ILE A 360 18.82 7.65 -21.53
C ILE A 360 19.23 9.12 -21.63
N LEU A 361 19.97 9.47 -22.67
CA LEU A 361 20.48 10.81 -22.91
C LEU A 361 19.33 11.81 -23.03
N GLU A 362 18.33 11.50 -23.85
CA GLU A 362 17.13 12.32 -24.00
C GLU A 362 16.38 12.48 -22.66
N ARG A 363 16.08 11.35 -21.99
CA ARG A 363 15.30 11.32 -20.74
C ARG A 363 15.93 12.14 -19.60
N LEU A 364 17.26 12.19 -19.54
CA LEU A 364 17.98 12.94 -18.52
C LEU A 364 18.20 14.39 -18.94
N THR A 365 18.69 14.64 -20.16
CA THR A 365 19.03 16.01 -20.60
C THR A 365 17.81 16.92 -20.76
N LEU A 366 16.61 16.36 -20.99
CA LEU A 366 15.35 17.11 -21.08
C LEU A 366 14.59 17.16 -19.75
N ARG A 367 15.11 16.56 -18.69
CA ARG A 367 14.52 16.61 -17.34
C ARG A 367 14.70 18.00 -16.73
N ARG A 368 13.63 18.53 -16.17
CA ARG A 368 13.61 19.82 -15.48
C ARG A 368 12.91 19.70 -14.14
N THR A 369 13.30 20.52 -13.18
CA THR A 369 12.65 20.62 -11.88
C THR A 369 12.27 22.06 -11.63
N ASP A 370 11.03 22.27 -11.20
CA ASP A 370 10.58 23.57 -10.72
C ASP A 370 11.13 23.81 -9.30
N PRO A 371 11.98 24.81 -9.08
CA PRO A 371 12.59 25.06 -7.78
C PRO A 371 11.58 25.51 -6.71
N VAL A 372 10.39 25.97 -7.11
CA VAL A 372 9.36 26.45 -6.17
C VAL A 372 8.51 25.30 -5.65
N THR A 373 8.06 24.43 -6.54
CA THR A 373 7.15 23.32 -6.20
C THR A 373 7.87 22.01 -5.95
N GLY A 374 9.10 21.87 -6.44
CA GLY A 374 9.82 20.59 -6.49
C GLY A 374 9.34 19.65 -7.60
N GLU A 375 8.33 20.07 -8.39
CA GLU A 375 7.71 19.24 -9.41
C GLU A 375 8.68 18.98 -10.57
N ARG A 376 8.71 17.75 -11.06
CA ARG A 376 9.54 17.34 -12.20
C ARG A 376 8.75 17.40 -13.50
N TYR A 377 9.38 18.01 -14.49
CA TYR A 377 8.91 18.15 -15.86
C TYR A 377 9.89 17.49 -16.85
N HIS A 378 9.38 17.14 -18.02
CA HIS A 378 10.18 16.70 -19.15
C HIS A 378 9.75 17.51 -20.36
N LEU A 379 10.70 18.18 -21.02
CA LEU A 379 10.37 19.16 -22.07
C LEU A 379 9.51 18.59 -23.23
N MET A 380 9.60 17.27 -23.47
CA MET A 380 8.76 16.56 -24.45
C MET A 380 7.56 15.85 -23.81
N TYR A 381 7.78 14.91 -22.89
CA TYR A 381 6.73 14.00 -22.39
C TYR A 381 5.84 14.58 -21.28
N LYS A 382 6.29 15.62 -20.58
CA LYS A 382 5.52 16.30 -19.51
C LYS A 382 5.92 17.77 -19.48
N PRO A 383 5.52 18.56 -20.50
CA PRO A 383 5.92 19.96 -20.59
C PRO A 383 5.30 20.78 -19.44
N PRO A 384 5.94 21.89 -19.03
CA PRO A 384 5.36 22.79 -18.04
C PRO A 384 4.03 23.37 -18.54
N PRO A 385 3.02 23.51 -17.68
CA PRO A 385 1.68 23.90 -18.11
C PRO A 385 1.55 25.40 -18.40
N THR A 386 2.50 26.24 -17.95
CA THR A 386 2.50 27.68 -18.21
C THR A 386 3.91 28.20 -18.51
N VAL A 387 3.98 29.37 -19.18
CA VAL A 387 5.24 30.04 -19.56
C VAL A 387 6.03 30.47 -18.32
N GLU A 388 5.35 30.85 -17.24
CA GLU A 388 5.98 31.25 -15.98
C GLU A 388 6.68 30.06 -15.31
N ILE A 389 6.07 28.88 -15.34
CA ILE A 389 6.70 27.65 -14.83
C ILE A 389 7.88 27.29 -15.73
N GLN A 390 7.70 27.35 -17.06
CA GLN A 390 8.76 27.06 -18.02
C GLN A 390 10.01 27.92 -17.81
N ALA A 391 9.84 29.23 -17.61
CA ALA A 391 10.93 30.18 -17.47
C ALA A 391 11.79 29.97 -16.21
N ARG A 392 11.23 29.33 -15.16
CA ARG A 392 11.93 29.09 -13.88
C ARG A 392 12.47 27.67 -13.73
N LEU A 393 12.26 26.80 -14.71
CA LEU A 393 12.71 25.41 -14.65
C LEU A 393 14.24 25.32 -14.60
N LEU A 394 14.75 24.48 -13.70
CA LEU A 394 16.18 24.21 -13.58
C LEU A 394 16.51 22.79 -14.07
N GLN A 395 17.65 22.65 -14.72
CA GLN A 395 18.26 21.35 -15.02
C GLN A 395 19.21 20.98 -13.90
N ASN A 396 19.21 19.70 -13.52
CA ASN A 396 20.19 19.20 -12.57
C ASN A 396 21.59 19.19 -13.24
N PRO A 397 22.65 19.70 -12.59
CA PRO A 397 24.01 19.62 -13.14
C PRO A 397 24.46 18.19 -13.47
N LYS A 398 23.86 17.16 -12.82
CA LYS A 398 24.15 15.74 -13.10
C LYS A 398 23.47 15.19 -14.36
N ASP A 399 22.56 15.96 -14.95
CA ASP A 399 21.78 15.61 -16.13
C ASP A 399 22.31 16.32 -17.39
N THR A 400 23.48 16.96 -17.33
CA THR A 400 24.20 17.47 -18.51
C THR A 400 24.72 16.31 -19.36
N GLU A 401 24.82 16.50 -20.67
CA GLU A 401 25.23 15.47 -21.63
C GLU A 401 26.56 14.80 -21.24
N GLU A 402 27.56 15.58 -20.84
CA GLU A 402 28.89 15.10 -20.45
C GLU A 402 28.84 14.20 -19.21
N GLN A 403 28.04 14.59 -18.21
CA GLN A 403 27.87 13.83 -16.97
C GLN A 403 27.09 12.54 -17.17
N VAL A 404 26.10 12.56 -18.08
CA VAL A 404 25.34 11.35 -18.45
C VAL A 404 26.26 10.36 -19.18
N LYS A 405 27.05 10.84 -20.15
CA LYS A 405 28.06 10.02 -20.86
C LYS A 405 29.06 9.39 -19.90
N LEU A 406 29.66 10.18 -19.01
CA LEU A 406 30.62 9.69 -18.03
C LEU A 406 30.04 8.59 -17.13
N LYS A 407 28.79 8.75 -16.67
CA LYS A 407 28.12 7.74 -15.86
C LYS A 407 27.79 6.48 -16.65
N MET A 408 27.37 6.62 -17.90
CA MET A 408 27.09 5.48 -18.76
C MET A 408 28.36 4.68 -19.02
N ASP A 409 29.47 5.35 -19.33
CA ASP A 409 30.76 4.69 -19.52
C ASP A 409 31.21 3.90 -18.29
N LEU A 410 31.01 4.47 -17.09
CA LEU A 410 31.31 3.78 -15.85
C LEU A 410 30.40 2.55 -15.65
N PHE A 411 29.10 2.70 -15.90
CA PHE A 411 28.14 1.61 -15.80
C PHE A 411 28.45 0.47 -16.76
N CYS A 412 28.73 0.76 -18.04
CA CYS A 412 29.08 -0.26 -19.04
C CYS A 412 30.34 -1.05 -18.70
N ARG A 413 31.28 -0.46 -17.92
CA ARG A 413 32.50 -1.15 -17.49
C ARG A 413 32.23 -2.17 -16.37
N THR A 414 31.25 -1.93 -15.50
CA THR A 414 30.98 -2.78 -14.34
C THR A 414 29.74 -3.67 -14.50
N SER A 415 28.84 -3.33 -15.42
CA SER A 415 27.56 -4.04 -15.61
C SER A 415 27.72 -5.50 -15.99
N ALA A 416 28.64 -5.82 -16.90
CA ALA A 416 28.85 -7.18 -17.39
C ALA A 416 29.28 -8.14 -16.27
N GLU A 417 30.16 -7.68 -15.37
CA GLU A 417 30.62 -8.47 -14.22
C GLU A 417 29.49 -8.70 -13.20
N LEU A 418 28.65 -7.69 -12.97
CA LEU A 418 27.48 -7.80 -12.11
C LEU A 418 26.41 -8.75 -12.68
N GLU A 419 26.16 -8.67 -13.99
CA GLU A 419 25.20 -9.53 -14.68
C GLU A 419 25.64 -11.00 -14.59
N GLN A 420 26.95 -11.25 -14.77
CA GLN A 420 27.52 -12.58 -14.60
C GLN A 420 27.44 -13.08 -13.15
N PHE A 421 27.64 -12.21 -12.17
CA PHE A 421 27.61 -12.56 -10.75
C PHE A 421 26.22 -12.99 -10.25
N TYR A 422 25.15 -12.37 -10.74
CA TYR A 422 23.78 -12.56 -10.25
C TYR A 422 22.92 -13.56 -11.04
N GLN A 423 23.51 -14.41 -11.88
CA GLN A 423 22.73 -15.33 -12.72
C GLN A 423 21.88 -16.33 -11.90
N PRO A 424 20.61 -16.58 -12.31
CA PRO A 424 19.94 -16.02 -13.48
C PRO A 424 19.42 -14.59 -13.25
N VAL A 425 19.70 -13.71 -14.21
CA VAL A 425 19.14 -12.35 -14.26
C VAL A 425 17.91 -12.31 -15.16
N LEU A 426 16.96 -11.43 -14.84
CA LEU A 426 15.77 -11.16 -15.65
C LEU A 426 15.98 -9.86 -16.43
N PRO A 427 16.29 -9.93 -17.74
CA PRO A 427 16.43 -8.72 -18.55
C PRO A 427 15.06 -8.07 -18.74
N LEU A 428 15.02 -6.74 -18.57
CA LEU A 428 13.83 -5.92 -18.75
C LEU A 428 14.14 -4.81 -19.74
N ASN A 429 13.29 -4.62 -20.75
CA ASN A 429 13.40 -3.46 -21.62
C ASN A 429 12.86 -2.22 -20.89
N GLY A 430 13.75 -1.39 -20.35
CA GLY A 430 13.38 -0.15 -19.66
C GLY A 430 13.07 1.01 -20.61
N ASP A 431 13.19 0.83 -21.92
CA ASP A 431 12.87 1.87 -22.90
C ASP A 431 11.37 1.96 -23.23
N GLN A 432 10.56 1.10 -22.62
CA GLN A 432 9.11 1.14 -22.74
C GLN A 432 8.53 2.20 -21.80
N ASP A 433 7.22 2.43 -21.91
CA ASP A 433 6.52 3.26 -20.95
C ASP A 433 6.59 2.61 -19.55
N PRO A 434 6.56 3.39 -18.46
CA PRO A 434 6.74 2.87 -17.11
C PRO A 434 5.76 1.76 -16.72
N TYR A 435 4.56 1.71 -17.29
CA TYR A 435 3.58 0.66 -16.98
C TYR A 435 3.99 -0.67 -17.62
N THR A 436 4.41 -0.67 -18.88
CA THR A 436 4.91 -1.88 -19.54
C THR A 436 6.16 -2.44 -18.85
N VAL A 437 7.11 -1.57 -18.46
CA VAL A 437 8.30 -1.99 -17.70
C VAL A 437 7.90 -2.66 -16.38
N PHE A 438 6.91 -2.07 -15.71
CA PHE A 438 6.41 -2.54 -14.43
C PHE A 438 5.71 -3.89 -14.53
N GLU A 439 4.89 -4.12 -15.55
CA GLU A 439 4.19 -5.41 -15.72
C GLU A 439 5.16 -6.56 -16.01
N HIS A 440 6.20 -6.31 -16.81
CA HIS A 440 7.27 -7.30 -16.99
C HIS A 440 7.98 -7.60 -15.66
N LEU A 441 8.21 -6.57 -14.84
CA LEU A 441 8.78 -6.74 -13.50
C LEU A 441 7.85 -7.57 -12.60
N GLU A 442 6.54 -7.28 -12.60
CA GLU A 442 5.52 -8.03 -11.85
C GLU A 442 5.47 -9.50 -12.29
N SER A 443 5.48 -9.76 -13.60
CA SER A 443 5.51 -11.12 -14.15
C SER A 443 6.72 -11.91 -13.63
N GLY A 444 7.89 -11.25 -13.53
CA GLY A 444 9.09 -11.82 -12.94
C GLY A 444 8.96 -12.08 -11.44
N ILE A 445 8.18 -11.26 -10.72
CA ILE A 445 7.92 -11.40 -9.28
C ILE A 445 6.93 -12.52 -8.95
N ILE A 446 5.94 -12.79 -9.79
CA ILE A 446 4.90 -13.79 -9.51
C ILE A 446 5.32 -15.23 -9.86
N ASN A 447 6.35 -15.39 -10.71
CA ASN A 447 6.90 -16.70 -11.07
C ASN A 447 7.43 -17.45 -9.83
N PRO A 448 7.38 -18.79 -9.75
CA PRO A 448 7.94 -19.54 -8.63
C PRO A 448 9.40 -19.15 -8.35
N LEU A 449 9.79 -19.14 -7.07
CA LEU A 449 11.19 -18.90 -6.70
C LEU A 449 12.10 -19.91 -7.43
N PRO A 450 13.27 -19.50 -7.93
CA PRO A 450 14.21 -20.43 -8.54
C PRO A 450 14.56 -21.52 -7.51
N ASN A 451 14.30 -22.78 -7.87
CA ASN A 451 14.66 -23.92 -7.04
C ASN A 451 16.19 -23.93 -6.88
N LYS A 452 16.68 -24.12 -5.65
CA LYS A 452 18.10 -24.44 -5.46
C LYS A 452 18.36 -25.72 -6.25
N VAL A 453 19.19 -25.62 -7.29
CA VAL A 453 19.74 -26.81 -7.94
C VAL A 453 20.50 -27.59 -6.85
N PRO A 454 20.21 -28.88 -6.65
CA PRO A 454 20.82 -29.69 -5.60
C PRO A 454 22.34 -29.78 -5.72
#